data_AF-A0A382UCU7-F1
#
_entry.id   AF-A0A382UCU7-F1
#
_cell.length_a   1.000
_cell.length_b   1.000
_cell.length_c   1.000
_cell.angle_alpha   90.00
_cell.angle_beta   90.00
_cell.angle_gamma   90.00
#
_symmetry.space_group_name_H-M   'P 1'
#
loop_
_entity.id
_entity.type
_entity.pdbx_description
1 polymer ?
#
loop_
_entity_poly.entity_id
_entity_poly.type
_entity_poly.pdbx_seq_one_letter_code
_entity_poly.pdbx_strand_id
1 'polypeptide(L)'
;YLSEEKSNRALNIQIDKFQDIENNQTPDQFDTDTKNTIKDYNDKIEIQEENKNLNISDRIFISPRAKSLAIKLNIDSLSEIKGTGKTNRITEKDINLFYKNLNSRTRVLAGISPNIINFTINCSEFLDFINSYNEIDSDKNLRLIDYLVKIIGHAFTDDNQNNDLNINKVCIINNDSTKEPSFVCDPKHKGLVEINKITTIPDGNSKIDESTIVLIDLTEYNLKFFNPKIKNPSVISIGIGKYLPDINDYYYTLNICYLKDFELSILGKIKLIKEFTKSPYRLLL
;
A
#
# COMPACT_ATOMS: atom_id res chain seq x y z
N TYR A 1 43.47 29.41 -3.69
CA TYR A 1 44.08 28.99 -2.42
C TYR A 1 43.20 29.56 -1.31
N LEU A 2 42.38 28.82 -0.57
CA LEU A 2 42.46 27.43 -0.14
C LEU A 2 41.13 26.69 -0.33
N SER A 3 41.27 25.42 -0.70
CA SER A 3 40.30 24.34 -0.68
C SER A 3 40.24 23.70 0.72
N GLU A 4 39.05 23.35 1.21
CA GLU A 4 38.84 22.29 2.22
C GLU A 4 37.34 21.92 2.19
N GLU A 5 37.00 20.86 1.47
CA GLU A 5 36.74 19.49 1.93
C GLU A 5 35.25 19.23 2.22
N LYS A 6 34.55 18.80 1.16
CA LYS A 6 33.22 18.20 1.25
C LYS A 6 33.34 16.82 1.91
N SER A 7 32.99 16.73 3.18
CA SER A 7 32.80 15.44 3.85
C SER A 7 31.49 14.81 3.37
N ASN A 8 31.56 13.99 2.31
CA ASN A 8 30.50 13.05 1.96
C ASN A 8 30.56 11.87 2.95
N ARG A 9 29.85 11.98 4.08
CA ARG A 9 29.60 10.82 4.94
C ARG A 9 28.60 9.90 4.23
N ALA A 10 29.10 8.85 3.58
CA ALA A 10 28.31 7.69 3.23
C ALA A 10 27.86 6.99 4.53
N LEU A 11 26.57 7.04 4.82
CA LEU A 11 25.95 6.23 5.88
C LEU A 11 25.92 4.77 5.41
N ASN A 12 26.89 3.98 5.86
CA ASN A 12 26.83 2.52 5.78
C ASN A 12 25.88 2.01 6.86
N ILE A 13 24.72 1.52 6.47
CA ILE A 13 23.81 0.80 7.35
C ILE A 13 24.32 -0.64 7.43
N GLN A 14 24.75 -1.07 8.62
CA GLN A 14 25.02 -2.47 8.93
C GLN A 14 23.71 -3.25 8.85
N ILE A 15 23.69 -4.25 7.97
CA ILE A 15 22.63 -5.26 7.92
C ILE A 15 23.11 -6.40 8.80
N ASP A 16 22.46 -6.57 9.96
CA ASP A 16 22.69 -7.74 10.80
C ASP A 16 22.24 -8.99 10.03
N LYS A 17 23.18 -9.91 9.88
CA LYS A 17 23.00 -11.21 9.24
C LYS A 17 22.15 -12.07 10.17
N PHE A 18 20.98 -12.49 9.70
CA PHE A 18 20.29 -13.63 10.30
C PHE A 18 21.20 -14.86 10.19
N GLN A 19 21.61 -15.40 11.34
CA GLN A 19 22.34 -16.65 11.41
C GLN A 19 21.36 -17.81 11.19
N ASP A 20 21.72 -18.64 10.22
CA ASP A 20 21.23 -19.99 10.02
C ASP A 20 21.46 -20.83 11.29
N ILE A 21 20.41 -21.54 11.72
CA ILE A 21 20.59 -22.73 12.56
C ILE A 21 19.90 -23.89 11.84
N GLU A 22 20.64 -24.47 10.89
CA GLU A 22 20.56 -25.91 10.65
C GLU A 22 21.39 -26.61 11.74
N ASN A 23 20.80 -27.57 12.44
CA ASN A 23 21.55 -28.67 13.03
C ASN A 23 20.71 -29.95 12.91
N ASN A 24 21.10 -30.77 11.92
CA ASN A 24 20.73 -32.17 11.81
C ASN A 24 21.59 -32.99 12.80
N GLN A 25 21.00 -34.02 13.43
CA GLN A 25 21.59 -35.37 13.53
C GLN A 25 20.60 -36.39 14.18
N THR A 26 20.23 -37.38 13.37
CA THR A 26 19.62 -38.73 13.60
C THR A 26 20.57 -39.71 14.35
N PRO A 27 20.31 -41.03 14.56
CA PRO A 27 19.09 -41.91 14.54
C PRO A 27 18.96 -42.84 15.79
N ASP A 28 17.82 -43.53 15.99
CA ASP A 28 17.68 -45.02 16.02
C ASP A 28 16.36 -45.55 16.63
N GLN A 29 16.05 -46.77 16.21
CA GLN A 29 14.84 -47.61 16.25
C GLN A 29 14.13 -47.84 17.60
N PHE A 30 12.82 -48.08 17.56
CA PHE A 30 12.18 -49.31 18.09
C PHE A 30 10.74 -49.46 17.54
N ASP A 31 10.47 -50.64 16.98
CA ASP A 31 9.14 -51.17 16.63
C ASP A 31 8.25 -51.31 17.87
N THR A 32 6.93 -51.13 17.71
CA THR A 32 5.92 -52.08 18.21
C THR A 32 4.53 -51.76 17.66
N ASP A 33 3.86 -52.82 17.21
CA ASP A 33 2.46 -52.87 16.80
C ASP A 33 1.47 -52.31 17.82
N THR A 34 0.46 -51.57 17.37
CA THR A 34 -0.92 -51.78 17.85
C THR A 34 -1.95 -51.23 16.88
N LYS A 35 -2.74 -52.15 16.31
CA LYS A 35 -4.04 -51.86 15.67
C LYS A 35 -4.95 -51.17 16.69
N ASN A 36 -5.63 -50.08 16.29
CA ASN A 36 -7.02 -49.88 16.67
C ASN A 36 -7.74 -48.85 15.77
N THR A 37 -8.84 -49.34 15.23
CA THR A 37 -9.89 -48.74 14.40
C THR A 37 -10.66 -47.65 15.14
N ILE A 38 -10.76 -46.41 14.62
CA ILE A 38 -11.84 -45.45 14.96
C ILE A 38 -12.07 -44.53 13.74
N LYS A 39 -13.07 -44.79 12.88
CA LYS A 39 -14.49 -44.36 12.86
C LYS A 39 -14.72 -43.22 11.87
N ASP A 40 -15.40 -43.59 10.78
CA ASP A 40 -16.26 -42.71 9.99
C ASP A 40 -17.21 -41.94 10.92
N TYR A 41 -17.12 -40.61 10.91
CA TYR A 41 -18.18 -39.75 11.41
C TYR A 41 -18.89 -39.11 10.23
N ASN A 42 -20.04 -39.72 9.97
CA ASN A 42 -21.07 -39.33 9.03
C ASN A 42 -21.97 -38.31 9.73
N ASP A 43 -21.67 -37.02 9.63
CA ASP A 43 -22.61 -35.99 10.10
C ASP A 43 -23.62 -35.70 8.99
N LYS A 44 -24.75 -36.39 9.12
CA LYS A 44 -26.04 -35.96 8.57
C LYS A 44 -26.41 -34.64 9.24
N ILE A 45 -26.21 -33.54 8.54
CA ILE A 45 -26.95 -32.30 8.82
C ILE A 45 -28.20 -32.34 7.95
N GLU A 46 -29.35 -32.49 8.59
CA GLU A 46 -30.67 -32.24 8.00
C GLU A 46 -30.70 -30.80 7.48
N ILE A 47 -30.78 -30.64 6.16
CA ILE A 47 -31.05 -29.35 5.53
C ILE A 47 -32.56 -29.22 5.42
N GLN A 48 -33.12 -28.27 6.17
CA GLN A 48 -34.46 -27.75 5.92
C GLN A 48 -34.51 -27.18 4.49
N GLU A 49 -35.50 -27.61 3.72
CA GLU A 49 -35.81 -27.12 2.37
C GLU A 49 -36.27 -25.65 2.44
N GLU A 50 -35.33 -24.72 2.49
CA GLU A 50 -35.57 -23.36 2.02
C GLU A 50 -35.17 -23.27 0.55
N ASN A 51 -36.19 -23.17 -0.30
CA ASN A 51 -36.10 -22.83 -1.72
C ASN A 51 -35.35 -21.49 -1.92
N LYS A 52 -34.03 -21.55 -1.99
CA LYS A 52 -33.23 -20.52 -2.66
C LYS A 52 -32.80 -21.07 -4.01
N ASN A 53 -33.43 -20.55 -5.05
CA ASN A 53 -32.92 -20.57 -6.42
C ASN A 53 -31.52 -19.93 -6.44
N LEU A 54 -30.51 -20.71 -6.08
CA LEU A 54 -29.11 -20.40 -6.32
C LEU A 54 -28.90 -20.51 -7.82
N ASN A 55 -28.78 -19.36 -8.48
CA ASN A 55 -28.36 -19.26 -9.88
C ASN A 55 -27.16 -20.21 -10.08
N ILE A 56 -27.34 -21.17 -10.99
CA ILE A 56 -26.34 -22.19 -11.33
C ILE A 56 -25.04 -21.54 -11.88
N SER A 57 -25.06 -20.24 -12.17
CA SER A 57 -23.93 -19.44 -12.65
C SER A 57 -22.79 -19.25 -11.64
N ASP A 58 -23.02 -19.44 -10.33
CA ASP A 58 -22.04 -19.02 -9.31
C ASP A 58 -21.30 -20.19 -8.65
N ARG A 59 -21.58 -21.44 -9.05
CA ARG A 59 -20.85 -22.60 -8.54
C ARG A 59 -19.50 -22.73 -9.24
N ILE A 60 -18.43 -22.52 -8.48
CA ILE A 60 -17.06 -22.78 -8.94
C ILE A 60 -16.86 -24.30 -9.06
N PHE A 61 -16.74 -24.77 -10.30
CA PHE A 61 -16.40 -26.16 -10.58
C PHE A 61 -14.89 -26.33 -10.52
N ILE A 62 -14.37 -27.08 -9.55
CA ILE A 62 -12.93 -27.33 -9.39
C ILE A 62 -12.64 -28.83 -9.26
N SER A 63 -11.53 -29.30 -9.84
CA SER A 63 -11.12 -30.70 -9.68
C SER A 63 -10.53 -30.96 -8.27
N PRO A 64 -10.66 -32.17 -7.70
CA PRO A 64 -10.13 -32.47 -6.36
C PRO A 64 -8.63 -32.19 -6.22
N ARG A 65 -7.85 -32.52 -7.26
CA ARG A 65 -6.40 -32.22 -7.31
C ARG A 65 -6.12 -30.72 -7.34
N ALA A 66 -6.86 -29.96 -8.13
CA ALA A 66 -6.73 -28.50 -8.17
C ALA A 66 -7.10 -27.85 -6.82
N LYS A 67 -8.15 -28.34 -6.15
CA LYS A 67 -8.55 -27.85 -4.82
C LYS A 67 -7.46 -28.09 -3.78
N SER A 68 -6.90 -29.31 -3.75
CA SER A 68 -5.80 -29.65 -2.84
C SER A 68 -4.57 -28.79 -3.11
N LEU A 69 -4.23 -28.55 -4.38
CA LEU A 69 -3.11 -27.70 -4.76
C LEU A 69 -3.34 -26.23 -4.39
N ALA A 70 -4.54 -25.69 -4.60
CA ALA A 70 -4.87 -24.32 -4.23
C ALA A 70 -4.73 -24.08 -2.71
N ILE A 71 -5.19 -25.02 -1.89
CA ILE A 71 -5.02 -24.98 -0.43
C ILE A 71 -3.53 -25.02 -0.07
N LYS A 72 -2.76 -25.92 -0.69
CA LYS A 72 -1.31 -26.03 -0.45
C LYS A 72 -0.56 -24.74 -0.80
N LEU A 73 -1.02 -24.01 -1.81
CA LEU A 73 -0.43 -22.76 -2.29
C LEU A 73 -1.07 -21.52 -1.64
N ASN A 74 -1.99 -21.70 -0.68
CA ASN A 74 -2.69 -20.64 0.04
C ASN A 74 -3.41 -19.64 -0.89
N ILE A 75 -4.13 -20.15 -1.89
CA ILE A 75 -4.91 -19.35 -2.85
C ILE A 75 -6.37 -19.34 -2.41
N ASP A 76 -6.83 -18.21 -1.88
CA ASP A 76 -8.19 -18.06 -1.34
C ASP A 76 -9.22 -17.62 -2.39
N SER A 77 -8.80 -16.85 -3.41
CA SER A 77 -9.68 -16.29 -4.45
C SER A 77 -9.81 -17.19 -5.68
N LEU A 78 -10.49 -18.34 -5.54
CA LEU A 78 -10.72 -19.27 -6.66
C LEU A 78 -11.65 -18.72 -7.77
N SER A 79 -12.45 -17.69 -7.46
CA SER A 79 -13.36 -17.03 -8.39
C SER A 79 -12.65 -16.31 -9.55
N GLU A 80 -11.40 -15.90 -9.35
CA GLU A 80 -10.59 -15.21 -10.35
C GLU A 80 -9.94 -16.16 -11.37
N ILE A 81 -10.00 -17.47 -11.12
CA ILE A 81 -9.32 -18.48 -11.92
C ILE A 81 -10.28 -19.03 -12.98
N LYS A 82 -10.03 -18.68 -14.24
CA LYS A 82 -10.77 -19.24 -15.37
C LYS A 82 -10.35 -20.69 -15.63
N GLY A 83 -11.24 -21.64 -15.34
CA GLY A 83 -10.98 -23.07 -15.53
C GLY A 83 -11.04 -23.51 -17.00
N THR A 84 -10.08 -24.31 -17.44
CA THR A 84 -10.03 -24.84 -18.83
C THR A 84 -10.55 -26.27 -18.96
N GLY A 85 -10.99 -26.89 -17.87
CA GLY A 85 -11.54 -28.23 -17.87
C GLY A 85 -12.95 -28.29 -18.49
N LYS A 86 -13.45 -29.51 -18.71
CA LYS A 86 -14.84 -29.75 -19.15
C LYS A 86 -15.81 -28.97 -18.24
N THR A 87 -16.77 -28.26 -18.84
CA THR A 87 -17.70 -27.35 -18.16
C THR A 87 -17.03 -26.20 -17.37
N ASN A 88 -15.97 -25.60 -17.93
CA ASN A 88 -15.17 -24.52 -17.29
C ASN A 88 -14.60 -24.90 -15.92
N ARG A 89 -14.34 -26.19 -15.69
CA ARG A 89 -13.82 -26.68 -14.42
C ARG A 89 -12.37 -26.25 -14.24
N ILE A 90 -12.02 -25.71 -13.08
CA ILE A 90 -10.65 -25.38 -12.70
C ILE A 90 -9.84 -26.67 -12.53
N THR A 91 -8.78 -26.78 -13.32
CA THR A 91 -7.83 -27.89 -13.31
C THR A 91 -6.55 -27.53 -12.59
N GLU A 92 -5.72 -28.54 -12.31
CA GLU A 92 -4.42 -28.35 -11.67
C GLU A 92 -3.48 -27.45 -12.49
N LYS A 93 -3.61 -27.51 -13.83
CA LYS A 93 -2.85 -26.66 -14.75
C LYS A 93 -3.24 -25.18 -14.59
N ASP A 94 -4.52 -24.91 -14.35
CA ASP A 94 -5.04 -23.55 -14.19
C ASP A 94 -4.54 -22.92 -12.89
N ILE A 95 -4.52 -23.69 -11.80
CA ILE A 95 -3.93 -23.26 -10.52
C ILE A 95 -2.43 -22.99 -10.67
N ASN A 96 -1.69 -23.89 -11.31
CA ASN A 96 -0.26 -23.70 -11.54
C ASN A 96 0.03 -22.51 -12.45
N LEU A 97 -0.77 -22.29 -13.49
CA LEU A 97 -0.64 -21.14 -14.39
C LEU A 97 -0.95 -19.84 -13.66
N PHE A 98 -2.02 -19.81 -12.86
CA PHE A 98 -2.39 -18.68 -12.02
C PHE A 98 -1.30 -18.37 -10.99
N TYR A 99 -0.81 -19.39 -10.28
CA TYR A 99 0.29 -19.25 -9.31
C TYR A 99 1.60 -18.84 -9.97
N LYS A 100 1.92 -19.37 -11.16
CA LYS A 100 3.09 -18.94 -11.94
C LYS A 100 2.92 -17.50 -12.43
N ASN A 101 1.71 -17.07 -12.79
CA ASN A 101 1.44 -15.69 -13.20
C ASN A 101 1.53 -14.72 -12.01
N LEU A 102 0.97 -15.08 -10.85
CA LEU A 102 1.17 -14.37 -9.58
C LEU A 102 2.67 -14.26 -9.23
N ASN A 103 3.40 -15.37 -9.34
CA ASN A 103 4.84 -15.40 -9.12
C ASN A 103 5.64 -14.69 -10.20
N SER A 104 5.14 -14.61 -11.44
CA SER A 104 5.77 -13.85 -12.51
C SER A 104 5.52 -12.35 -12.32
N ARG A 105 4.34 -11.93 -11.85
CA ARG A 105 4.08 -10.54 -11.46
C ARG A 105 4.96 -10.13 -10.28
N THR A 106 5.07 -10.97 -9.24
CA THR A 106 5.98 -10.71 -8.12
C THR A 106 7.46 -10.82 -8.48
N ARG A 107 7.87 -11.67 -9.43
CA ARG A 107 9.25 -11.70 -9.96
C ARG A 107 9.55 -10.55 -10.94
N VAL A 108 8.55 -10.02 -11.64
CA VAL A 108 8.69 -8.84 -12.51
C VAL A 108 8.91 -7.57 -11.67
N LEU A 109 8.37 -7.51 -10.45
CA LEU A 109 8.68 -6.43 -9.49
C LEU A 109 10.12 -6.46 -8.96
N ALA A 110 10.86 -7.56 -9.13
CA ALA A 110 12.29 -7.64 -8.80
C ALA A 110 13.21 -7.06 -9.89
N GLY A 111 12.66 -6.50 -10.97
CA GLY A 111 13.44 -5.95 -12.10
C GLY A 111 12.88 -4.67 -12.74
N ILE A 112 11.68 -4.20 -12.37
CA ILE A 112 11.19 -2.89 -12.82
C ILE A 112 11.78 -1.82 -11.91
N SER A 113 12.75 -1.06 -12.43
CA SER A 113 13.19 0.16 -11.76
C SER A 113 11.99 1.11 -11.64
N PRO A 114 11.63 1.58 -10.43
CA PRO A 114 10.54 2.52 -10.28
C PRO A 114 10.90 3.83 -10.96
N ASN A 115 9.89 4.51 -11.52
CA ASN A 115 10.06 5.85 -12.04
C ASN A 115 10.01 6.86 -10.89
N ILE A 116 10.74 7.95 -11.03
CA ILE A 116 10.82 9.02 -10.04
C ILE A 116 10.51 10.35 -10.72
N ILE A 117 9.61 11.13 -10.13
CA ILE A 117 9.29 12.49 -10.55
C ILE A 117 9.33 13.39 -9.33
N ASN A 118 10.03 14.50 -9.46
CA ASN A 118 10.13 15.52 -8.42
C ASN A 118 9.61 16.85 -8.95
N PHE A 119 8.89 17.60 -8.13
CA PHE A 119 8.51 18.98 -8.45
C PHE A 119 8.33 19.81 -7.19
N THR A 120 8.44 21.12 -7.36
CA THR A 120 8.22 22.10 -6.30
C THR A 120 6.75 22.54 -6.29
N ILE A 121 6.20 22.73 -5.10
CA ILE A 121 4.90 23.31 -4.84
C ILE A 121 5.05 24.58 -4.00
N ASN A 122 4.22 25.58 -4.27
CA ASN A 122 4.11 26.78 -3.44
C ASN A 122 2.93 26.58 -2.50
N CYS A 123 3.19 26.56 -1.19
CA CYS A 123 2.20 26.35 -0.15
C CYS A 123 1.83 27.62 0.62
N SER A 124 2.16 28.81 0.11
CA SER A 124 1.85 30.09 0.78
C SER A 124 0.39 30.20 1.20
N GLU A 125 -0.55 30.05 0.26
CA GLU A 125 -1.98 30.12 0.59
C GLU A 125 -2.43 29.03 1.59
N PHE A 126 -1.85 27.82 1.56
CA PHE A 126 -2.19 26.79 2.56
C PHE A 126 -1.68 27.14 3.94
N LEU A 127 -0.44 27.62 4.01
CA LEU A 127 0.18 27.97 5.28
C LEU A 127 -0.55 29.16 5.90
N ASP A 128 -0.93 30.17 5.10
CA ASP A 128 -1.74 31.29 5.57
C ASP A 128 -3.11 30.82 6.08
N PHE A 129 -3.76 29.90 5.37
CA PHE A 129 -5.01 29.29 5.81
C PHE A 129 -4.85 28.51 7.12
N ILE A 130 -3.82 27.66 7.22
CA ILE A 130 -3.53 26.84 8.40
C ILE A 130 -3.27 27.74 9.61
N ASN A 131 -2.42 28.76 9.45
CA ASN A 131 -2.09 29.70 10.51
C ASN A 131 -3.36 30.43 10.98
N SER A 132 -4.16 30.96 10.05
CA SER A 132 -5.41 31.64 10.37
C SER A 132 -6.41 30.72 11.08
N TYR A 133 -6.51 29.45 10.67
CA TYR A 133 -7.40 28.48 11.29
C TYR A 133 -6.96 28.13 12.72
N ASN A 134 -5.67 27.84 12.91
CA ASN A 134 -5.10 27.45 14.19
C ASN A 134 -5.09 28.60 15.21
N GLU A 135 -5.09 29.86 14.76
CA GLU A 135 -5.26 31.03 15.64
C GLU A 135 -6.67 31.14 16.24
N ILE A 136 -7.70 30.70 15.51
CA ILE A 136 -9.11 30.81 15.92
C ILE A 136 -9.51 29.69 16.87
N ASP A 137 -8.93 28.50 16.69
CA ASP A 137 -9.33 27.28 17.39
C ASP A 137 -8.10 26.58 17.97
N SER A 138 -7.70 26.96 19.18
CA SER A 138 -6.48 26.47 19.85
C SER A 138 -6.47 24.96 20.10
N ASP A 139 -7.63 24.31 20.09
CA ASP A 139 -7.77 22.87 20.26
C ASP A 139 -7.52 22.10 18.95
N LYS A 140 -7.36 22.80 17.83
CA LYS A 140 -7.12 22.23 16.51
C LYS A 140 -5.80 22.72 15.93
N ASN A 141 -4.91 21.78 15.66
CA ASN A 141 -3.61 22.05 15.05
C ASN A 141 -3.54 21.40 13.68
N LEU A 142 -4.17 22.03 12.68
CA LEU A 142 -4.06 21.58 11.30
C LEU A 142 -2.61 21.71 10.83
N ARG A 143 -2.15 20.72 10.06
CA ARG A 143 -0.80 20.66 9.49
C ARG A 143 -0.88 20.60 7.98
N LEU A 144 0.21 20.99 7.32
CA LEU A 144 0.33 20.89 5.87
C LEU A 144 0.12 19.45 5.37
N ILE A 145 0.59 18.45 6.12
CA ILE A 145 0.42 17.04 5.76
C ILE A 145 -1.05 16.62 5.69
N ASP A 146 -1.90 17.14 6.57
CA ASP A 146 -3.34 16.83 6.60
C ASP A 146 -4.01 17.35 5.32
N TYR A 147 -3.56 18.52 4.87
CA TYR A 147 -4.00 19.11 3.61
C TYR A 147 -3.54 18.28 2.40
N LEU A 148 -2.29 17.83 2.40
CA LEU A 148 -1.75 17.00 1.33
C LEU A 148 -2.48 15.66 1.22
N VAL A 149 -2.84 15.03 2.34
CA VAL A 149 -3.67 13.83 2.37
C VAL A 149 -5.01 14.07 1.69
N LYS A 150 -5.66 15.21 1.97
CA LYS A 150 -6.92 15.58 1.32
C LYS A 150 -6.75 15.78 -0.18
N ILE A 151 -5.71 16.49 -0.63
CA ILE A 151 -5.38 16.65 -2.05
C ILE A 151 -5.18 15.29 -2.72
N ILE A 152 -4.43 14.39 -2.08
CA ILE A 152 -4.19 13.04 -2.59
C ILE A 152 -5.53 12.30 -2.75
N GLY A 153 -6.44 12.41 -1.78
CA GLY A 153 -7.79 11.87 -1.91
C GLY A 153 -8.53 12.37 -3.14
N HIS A 154 -8.57 13.69 -3.35
CA HIS A 154 -9.22 14.25 -4.55
C HIS A 154 -8.55 13.85 -5.85
N ALA A 155 -7.22 13.75 -5.88
CA ALA A 155 -6.51 13.35 -7.08
C ALA A 155 -6.77 11.88 -7.42
N PHE A 156 -6.66 10.98 -6.44
CA PHE A 156 -6.65 9.53 -6.66
C PHE A 156 -8.01 8.86 -6.64
N THR A 157 -8.96 9.34 -5.85
CA THR A 157 -10.31 8.76 -5.79
C THR A 157 -11.15 9.18 -7.00
N ASP A 158 -11.39 8.23 -7.90
CA ASP A 158 -12.24 8.39 -9.08
C ASP A 158 -13.58 7.67 -8.85
N ASP A 159 -14.67 8.41 -8.68
CA ASP A 159 -15.99 7.84 -8.39
C ASP A 159 -16.54 7.04 -9.59
N ASN A 160 -15.97 7.24 -10.79
CA ASN A 160 -16.43 6.60 -12.02
C ASN A 160 -15.71 5.27 -12.34
N GLN A 161 -14.83 4.78 -11.46
CA GLN A 161 -14.12 3.48 -11.57
C GLN A 161 -13.38 3.19 -12.90
N ASN A 162 -13.18 4.19 -13.76
CA ASN A 162 -12.49 4.04 -15.04
C ASN A 162 -10.95 4.13 -14.93
N ASN A 163 -10.41 4.06 -13.71
CA ASN A 163 -8.99 4.18 -13.46
C ASN A 163 -8.41 2.82 -13.08
N ASP A 164 -7.33 2.43 -13.77
CA ASP A 164 -6.59 1.19 -13.50
C ASP A 164 -5.92 1.18 -12.11
N LEU A 165 -5.92 2.32 -11.42
CA LEU A 165 -5.30 2.55 -10.11
C LEU A 165 -6.38 2.85 -9.06
N ASN A 166 -6.88 1.82 -8.38
CA ASN A 166 -7.87 1.97 -7.31
C ASN A 166 -7.20 2.30 -5.97
N ILE A 167 -6.79 3.56 -5.81
CA ILE A 167 -6.17 4.04 -4.58
C ILE A 167 -7.17 4.82 -3.76
N ASN A 168 -7.38 4.37 -2.52
CA ASN A 168 -8.29 5.01 -1.58
C ASN A 168 -7.73 5.14 -0.17
N LYS A 169 -6.49 4.69 0.09
CA LYS A 169 -5.86 4.76 1.40
C LYS A 169 -4.57 5.55 1.34
N VAL A 170 -4.30 6.37 2.36
CA VAL A 170 -3.03 7.05 2.55
C VAL A 170 -2.42 6.60 3.88
N CYS A 171 -1.25 5.97 3.80
CA CYS A 171 -0.42 5.62 4.94
C CYS A 171 0.62 6.72 5.15
N ILE A 172 0.65 7.33 6.33
CA ILE A 172 1.62 8.35 6.68
C ILE A 172 2.72 7.71 7.51
N ILE A 173 3.95 7.84 7.03
CA ILE A 173 5.14 7.39 7.72
C ILE A 173 5.96 8.62 8.08
N ASN A 174 6.22 8.79 9.38
CA ASN A 174 7.21 9.72 9.86
C ASN A 174 8.56 8.99 10.00
N ASN A 175 9.68 9.71 9.88
CA ASN A 175 11.03 9.13 10.00
C ASN A 175 11.41 8.75 11.44
N ASP A 176 10.55 9.06 12.40
CA ASP A 176 10.66 8.57 13.76
C ASP A 176 10.26 7.08 13.79
N SER A 177 11.26 6.19 13.84
CA SER A 177 11.07 4.73 13.86
C SER A 177 10.31 4.23 15.09
N THR A 178 10.09 5.08 16.10
CA THR A 178 9.30 4.75 17.29
C THR A 178 7.80 5.02 17.10
N LYS A 179 7.43 5.79 16.07
CA LYS A 179 6.05 6.09 15.76
C LYS A 179 5.50 5.09 14.75
N GLU A 180 4.46 4.40 15.17
CA GLU A 180 3.66 3.61 14.24
C GLU A 180 3.02 4.50 13.17
N PRO A 181 2.84 3.99 11.95
CA PRO A 181 2.20 4.72 10.87
C PRO A 181 0.74 5.02 11.19
N SER A 182 0.19 6.07 10.58
CA SER A 182 -1.24 6.36 10.59
C SER A 182 -1.85 6.11 9.21
N PHE A 183 -3.12 5.71 9.17
CA PHE A 183 -3.81 5.36 7.94
C PHE A 183 -5.10 6.15 7.79
N VAL A 184 -5.27 6.79 6.64
CA VAL A 184 -6.49 7.51 6.27
C VAL A 184 -7.14 6.80 5.09
N CYS A 185 -8.26 6.14 5.35
CA CYS A 185 -9.12 5.57 4.30
C CYS A 185 -10.05 6.65 3.74
N ASP A 186 -10.30 6.58 2.44
CA ASP A 186 -11.21 7.44 1.68
C ASP A 186 -11.04 8.96 1.97
N PRO A 187 -9.80 9.50 1.91
CA PRO A 187 -9.52 10.87 2.35
C PRO A 187 -10.33 11.94 1.59
N LYS A 188 -10.76 11.66 0.36
CA LYS A 188 -11.66 12.54 -0.41
C LYS A 188 -12.95 12.85 0.34
N HIS A 189 -13.51 11.90 1.09
CA HIS A 189 -14.79 12.06 1.77
C HIS A 189 -14.67 12.57 3.21
N LYS A 190 -13.43 12.82 3.69
CA LYS A 190 -13.16 13.28 5.06
C LYS A 190 -12.87 14.77 5.12
N GLY A 191 -13.31 15.43 6.20
CA GLY A 191 -12.95 16.82 6.46
C GLY A 191 -11.51 16.98 6.94
N LEU A 192 -10.90 18.16 6.79
CA LEU A 192 -9.51 18.40 7.23
C LEU A 192 -9.31 18.13 8.73
N VAL A 193 -10.27 18.52 9.57
CA VAL A 193 -10.23 18.27 11.02
C VAL A 193 -10.31 16.78 11.34
N GLU A 194 -11.10 16.03 10.59
CA GLU A 194 -11.19 14.57 10.74
C GLU A 194 -9.88 13.90 10.32
N ILE A 195 -9.31 14.32 9.19
CA ILE A 195 -8.01 13.84 8.71
C ILE A 195 -6.93 14.13 9.77
N ASN A 196 -6.87 15.34 10.31
CA ASN A 196 -5.90 15.70 11.36
C ASN A 196 -6.00 14.77 12.59
N LYS A 197 -7.22 14.48 13.06
CA LYS A 197 -7.44 13.53 14.16
C LYS A 197 -6.96 12.12 13.84
N ILE A 198 -7.21 11.62 12.63
CA ILE A 198 -6.78 10.27 12.23
C ILE A 198 -5.26 10.22 12.09
N THR A 199 -4.66 11.23 11.46
CA THR A 199 -3.22 11.23 11.13
C THR A 199 -2.31 11.48 12.34
N THR A 200 -2.88 11.92 13.47
CA THR A 200 -2.17 12.11 14.74
C THR A 200 -2.24 10.88 15.65
N ILE A 201 -3.09 9.90 15.34
CA ILE A 201 -3.25 8.67 16.09
C ILE A 201 -2.61 7.53 15.29
N PRO A 202 -1.61 6.82 15.85
CA PRO A 202 -1.04 5.67 15.17
C PRO A 202 -2.05 4.52 15.02
N ASP A 203 -1.91 3.75 13.94
CA ASP A 203 -2.73 2.57 13.65
C ASP A 203 -1.84 1.40 13.22
N GLY A 204 -1.44 0.59 14.21
CA GLY A 204 -0.67 -0.64 13.99
C GLY A 204 -1.47 -1.82 13.43
N ASN A 205 -2.80 -1.72 13.33
CA ASN A 205 -3.62 -2.82 12.81
C ASN A 205 -3.76 -2.77 11.29
N SER A 206 -3.77 -1.55 10.73
CA SER A 206 -3.84 -1.34 9.29
C SER A 206 -2.55 -1.76 8.59
N LYS A 207 -2.69 -2.28 7.38
CA LYS A 207 -1.58 -2.72 6.54
C LYS A 207 -1.54 -1.93 5.24
N ILE A 208 -0.32 -1.74 4.74
CA ILE A 208 -0.07 -1.25 3.39
C ILE A 208 -0.50 -2.35 2.41
N ASP A 209 -1.23 -1.96 1.38
CA ASP A 209 -1.68 -2.81 0.27
C ASP A 209 -1.56 -2.04 -1.07
N GLU A 210 -2.00 -2.65 -2.18
CA GLU A 210 -1.95 -2.05 -3.53
C GLU A 210 -2.82 -0.78 -3.66
N SER A 211 -3.83 -0.62 -2.80
CA SER A 211 -4.73 0.55 -2.75
C SER A 211 -4.20 1.69 -1.88
N THR A 212 -2.99 1.54 -1.33
CA THR A 212 -2.39 2.47 -0.37
C THR A 212 -1.31 3.33 -1.03
N ILE A 213 -1.40 4.66 -0.88
CA ILE A 213 -0.25 5.57 -1.08
C ILE A 213 0.55 5.64 0.21
N VAL A 214 1.86 5.49 0.12
CA VAL A 214 2.76 5.78 1.25
C VAL A 214 3.24 7.21 1.16
N LEU A 215 2.80 8.04 2.11
CA LEU A 215 3.18 9.43 2.26
C LEU A 215 4.25 9.57 3.34
N ILE A 216 5.42 10.10 2.96
CA ILE A 216 6.58 10.26 3.83
C ILE A 216 6.80 11.76 4.06
N ASP A 217 6.67 12.19 5.31
CA ASP A 217 6.92 13.58 5.69
C ASP A 217 8.35 13.74 6.25
N LEU A 218 9.21 14.44 5.50
CA LEU A 218 10.57 14.79 5.91
C LEU A 218 10.78 16.31 5.98
N THR A 219 9.70 17.08 6.11
CA THR A 219 9.78 18.56 6.11
C THR A 219 10.64 19.11 7.24
N GLU A 220 10.62 18.49 8.42
CA GLU A 220 11.44 18.87 9.58
C GLU A 220 12.96 18.75 9.33
N TYR A 221 13.37 17.90 8.39
CA TYR A 221 14.79 17.68 8.07
C TYR A 221 15.35 18.66 7.02
N ASN A 222 14.52 19.58 6.51
CA ASN A 222 14.90 20.55 5.48
C ASN A 222 15.51 19.91 4.21
N LEU A 223 15.07 18.69 3.88
CA LEU A 223 15.54 17.96 2.71
C LEU A 223 14.83 18.46 1.45
N LYS A 224 15.62 18.89 0.46
CA LYS A 224 15.09 19.43 -0.80
C LYS A 224 14.62 18.34 -1.76
N PHE A 225 15.45 17.37 -2.12
CA PHE A 225 15.04 16.27 -2.98
C PHE A 225 15.52 14.96 -2.37
N PHE A 226 14.64 13.97 -2.38
CA PHE A 226 14.96 12.62 -1.94
C PHE A 226 14.11 11.63 -2.73
N ASN A 227 14.57 10.38 -2.79
CA ASN A 227 13.88 9.34 -3.56
C ASN A 227 13.13 8.44 -2.58
N PRO A 228 11.81 8.62 -2.37
CA PRO A 228 11.06 7.71 -1.52
C PRO A 228 11.11 6.31 -2.14
N LYS A 229 11.22 5.29 -1.29
CA LYS A 229 11.17 3.89 -1.74
C LYS A 229 9.72 3.41 -1.73
N ILE A 230 9.36 2.64 -2.74
CA ILE A 230 8.08 1.91 -2.75
C ILE A 230 8.10 0.88 -1.62
N LYS A 231 7.03 0.87 -0.82
CA LYS A 231 6.81 -0.11 0.25
C LYS A 231 5.79 -1.13 -0.24
N ASN A 232 6.27 -2.30 -0.68
CA ASN A 232 5.41 -3.40 -1.11
C ASN A 232 4.35 -3.73 -0.03
N PRO A 233 3.05 -3.90 -0.35
CA PRO A 233 2.42 -4.02 -1.68
C PRO A 233 2.02 -2.71 -2.38
N SER A 234 2.29 -1.54 -1.79
CA SER A 234 1.97 -0.27 -2.45
C SER A 234 2.71 -0.15 -3.80
N VAL A 235 2.09 0.58 -4.72
CA VAL A 235 2.62 0.84 -6.07
C VAL A 235 3.18 2.27 -6.21
N ILE A 236 3.03 3.10 -5.17
CA ILE A 236 3.41 4.51 -5.17
C ILE A 236 3.79 5.01 -3.78
N SER A 237 4.91 5.70 -3.70
CA SER A 237 5.32 6.47 -2.51
C SER A 237 5.49 7.94 -2.88
N ILE A 238 4.96 8.82 -2.04
CA ILE A 238 5.07 10.27 -2.15
C ILE A 238 5.86 10.77 -0.94
N GLY A 239 6.87 11.58 -1.17
CA GLY A 239 7.69 12.19 -0.14
C GLY A 239 7.58 13.72 -0.20
N ILE A 240 7.30 14.36 0.94
CA ILE A 240 7.33 15.81 1.06
C ILE A 240 8.60 16.29 1.77
N GLY A 241 9.26 17.28 1.18
CA GLY A 241 10.44 17.95 1.73
C GLY A 241 10.30 19.47 1.66
N LYS A 242 11.28 20.21 2.20
CA LYS A 242 11.28 21.69 2.23
C LYS A 242 12.33 22.24 1.26
N TYR A 243 11.97 23.24 0.47
CA TYR A 243 12.83 23.81 -0.56
C TYR A 243 13.45 25.13 -0.09
N LEU A 244 14.76 25.12 0.19
CA LEU A 244 15.52 26.34 0.58
C LEU A 244 14.83 27.14 1.69
N PRO A 245 14.65 26.55 2.90
CA PRO A 245 13.95 27.21 4.01
C PRO A 245 14.55 28.58 4.36
N ASP A 246 15.88 28.73 4.23
CA ASP A 246 16.60 29.97 4.53
C ASP A 246 16.25 31.14 3.57
N ILE A 247 15.58 30.85 2.45
CA ILE A 247 15.22 31.83 1.42
C ILE A 247 13.71 32.03 1.36
N ASN A 248 12.93 30.95 1.49
CA ASN A 248 11.47 31.04 1.44
C ASN A 248 10.81 29.83 2.12
N ASP A 249 10.05 30.08 3.18
CA ASP A 249 9.39 29.05 3.98
C ASP A 249 8.15 28.43 3.32
N TYR A 250 7.68 28.98 2.19
CA TYR A 250 6.46 28.56 1.53
C TYR A 250 6.67 27.51 0.45
N TYR A 251 7.91 27.23 0.03
CA TYR A 251 8.17 26.26 -1.03
C TYR A 251 8.53 24.88 -0.49
N TYR A 252 7.82 23.88 -0.99
CA TYR A 252 8.01 22.48 -0.64
C TYR A 252 8.31 21.68 -1.90
N THR A 253 8.86 20.49 -1.73
CA THR A 253 9.06 19.54 -2.83
C THR A 253 8.19 18.32 -2.62
N LEU A 254 7.57 17.87 -3.71
CA LEU A 254 6.95 16.55 -3.78
C LEU A 254 7.84 15.65 -4.63
N ASN A 255 8.23 14.53 -4.03
CA ASN A 255 9.07 13.51 -4.63
C ASN A 255 8.21 12.26 -4.76
N ILE A 256 7.99 11.78 -5.98
CA ILE A 256 7.03 10.71 -6.25
C ILE A 256 7.76 9.56 -6.90
N CYS A 257 7.67 8.39 -6.29
CA CYS A 257 8.24 7.15 -6.76
C CYS A 257 7.12 6.15 -7.04
N TYR A 258 7.09 5.56 -8.23
CA TYR A 258 5.99 4.71 -8.64
C TYR A 258 6.40 3.60 -9.62
N LEU A 259 5.59 2.54 -9.68
CA LEU A 259 5.82 1.46 -10.63
C LEU A 259 5.47 1.90 -12.06
N LYS A 260 6.36 1.55 -13.00
CA LYS A 260 6.30 2.00 -14.40
C LYS A 260 4.98 1.66 -15.10
N ASP A 261 4.34 0.55 -14.73
CA ASP A 261 3.07 0.10 -15.32
C ASP A 261 1.92 1.10 -15.12
N PHE A 262 2.04 2.02 -14.15
CA PHE A 262 1.02 3.01 -13.82
C PHE A 262 1.37 4.44 -14.28
N GLU A 263 2.41 4.62 -15.10
CA GLU A 263 2.94 5.94 -15.47
C GLU A 263 1.88 6.88 -16.04
N LEU A 264 1.09 6.43 -17.00
CA LEU A 264 0.05 7.27 -17.64
C LEU A 264 -0.99 7.76 -16.62
N SER A 265 -1.51 6.85 -15.79
CA SER A 265 -2.47 7.18 -14.75
C SER A 265 -1.86 8.17 -13.75
N ILE A 266 -0.63 7.92 -13.30
CA ILE A 266 0.04 8.75 -12.29
C ILE A 266 0.35 10.15 -12.82
N LEU A 267 0.75 10.32 -14.08
CA LEU A 267 0.98 11.65 -14.65
C LEU A 267 -0.29 12.52 -14.64
N GLY A 268 -1.46 11.93 -14.93
CA GLY A 268 -2.74 12.61 -14.81
C GLY A 268 -3.03 13.06 -13.36
N LYS A 269 -2.77 12.16 -12.40
CA LYS A 269 -2.96 12.42 -10.96
C LYS A 269 -1.99 13.50 -10.44
N ILE A 270 -0.74 13.49 -10.88
CA ILE A 270 0.27 14.51 -10.55
C ILE A 270 -0.17 15.90 -11.03
N LYS A 271 -0.78 15.99 -12.22
CA LYS A 271 -1.31 17.25 -12.72
C LYS A 271 -2.41 17.79 -11.80
N LEU A 272 -3.32 16.92 -11.32
CA LEU A 272 -4.35 17.30 -10.36
C LEU A 272 -3.74 17.76 -9.02
N ILE A 273 -2.77 17.01 -8.48
CA ILE A 273 -2.05 17.42 -7.26
C ILE A 273 -1.46 18.82 -7.43
N LYS A 274 -0.75 19.07 -8.53
CA LYS A 274 -0.16 20.39 -8.84
C LYS A 274 -1.22 21.50 -8.87
N GLU A 275 -2.35 21.25 -9.50
CA GLU A 275 -3.45 22.22 -9.56
C GLU A 275 -4.07 22.47 -8.18
N PHE A 276 -4.34 21.41 -7.41
CA PHE A 276 -4.89 21.53 -6.07
C PHE A 276 -3.92 22.20 -5.11
N THR A 277 -2.61 22.01 -5.27
CA THR A 277 -1.57 22.69 -4.47
C THR A 277 -1.40 24.18 -4.80
N LYS A 278 -2.15 24.75 -5.74
CA LYS A 278 -2.05 26.20 -6.01
C LYS A 278 -2.87 27.05 -5.06
N SER A 279 -3.98 26.52 -4.54
CA SER A 279 -4.90 27.30 -3.72
C SER A 279 -5.86 26.42 -2.95
N PRO A 280 -6.16 26.74 -1.67
CA PRO A 280 -7.04 25.92 -0.86
C PRO A 280 -8.49 25.89 -1.27
N TYR A 281 -8.96 26.94 -1.94
CA TYR A 281 -10.34 27.01 -2.44
C TYR A 281 -10.65 25.94 -3.48
N ARG A 282 -9.62 25.39 -4.13
CA ARG A 282 -9.80 24.35 -5.16
C ARG A 282 -10.23 23.00 -4.60
N LEU A 283 -10.14 22.77 -3.29
CA LEU A 283 -10.71 21.59 -2.64
C LEU A 283 -12.20 21.72 -2.31
N LEU A 284 -12.78 22.92 -2.48
CA LEU A 284 -14.22 23.18 -2.30
C LEU A 284 -15.01 23.08 -3.62
N LEU A 285 -14.31 22.97 -4.75
CA LEU A 285 -14.85 22.82 -6.11
C LEU A 285 -14.89 21.35 -6.50
#